data_AF-A0A1G5U186-F1
#
_entry.id   AF-A0A1G5U186-F1
#
_cell.length_a   1.000
_cell.length_b   1.000
_cell.length_c   1.000
_cell.angle_alpha   90.00
_cell.angle_beta   90.00
_cell.angle_gamma   90.00
#
_symmetry.space_group_name_H-M   'P 1'
#
loop_
_entity.id
_entity.type
_entity.pdbx_description
1 polymer ?
#
loop_
_entity_poly.entity_id
_entity_poly.type
_entity_poly.pdbx_seq_one_letter_code
_entity_poly.pdbx_strand_id
1 'polypeptide(L)'
;MCKCGGVVTASAAERGGVVYEYFPESPSVNDDIPGKPKIYLQQALESLHAPVGAVMLASSAVDAMLKLKGYADGSLYTRIEKAVKDHLITSEMGTWAHDVRLDANDQRHSDDSASLPTSEDAQRVIDFAIALAEFMFVLPKRVQRGIAHT
;
A
#
# COMPACT_ATOMS: atom_id res chain seq x y z
N MET A 1 -23.27 4.12 6.28
CA MET A 1 -23.57 2.87 7.01
C MET A 1 -22.24 2.17 7.27
N CYS A 2 -21.69 2.25 8.50
CA CYS A 2 -20.46 1.56 8.86
C CYS A 2 -20.69 0.05 8.81
N LYS A 3 -20.03 -0.64 7.86
CA LYS A 3 -19.95 -2.11 7.82
C LYS A 3 -18.72 -2.60 8.58
N CYS A 4 -18.49 -2.10 9.80
CA CYS A 4 -17.39 -2.57 10.64
C CYS A 4 -17.89 -3.74 11.50
N GLY A 5 -17.69 -4.97 11.02
CA GLY A 5 -18.06 -6.20 11.70
C GLY A 5 -18.25 -7.35 10.72
N GLY A 6 -17.44 -8.39 10.88
CA GLY A 6 -17.52 -9.63 10.10
C GLY A 6 -17.42 -10.83 11.03
N VAL A 7 -17.96 -11.98 10.61
CA VAL A 7 -17.79 -13.23 11.35
C VAL A 7 -16.35 -13.68 11.18
N VAL A 8 -15.64 -13.84 12.29
CA VAL A 8 -14.36 -14.55 12.34
C VAL A 8 -14.61 -15.92 12.95
N THR A 9 -14.26 -16.97 12.23
CA THR A 9 -14.23 -18.34 12.76
C THR A 9 -12.80 -18.70 13.14
N ALA A 10 -12.64 -19.55 14.15
CA ALA A 10 -11.35 -20.04 14.60
C ALA A 10 -11.43 -21.54 14.93
N SER A 11 -10.35 -22.26 14.71
CA SER A 11 -10.25 -23.71 14.95
C SER A 11 -9.23 -24.03 16.04
N ALA A 12 -9.61 -24.92 16.96
CA ALA A 12 -8.77 -25.48 18.02
C ALA A 12 -9.14 -26.96 18.23
N ALA A 13 -8.16 -27.82 18.56
CA ALA A 13 -8.37 -29.27 18.69
C ALA A 13 -9.10 -29.62 19.98
N GLU A 14 -8.96 -28.76 21.00
CA GLU A 14 -9.60 -28.92 22.30
C GLU A 14 -10.24 -27.60 22.72
N ARG A 15 -11.32 -27.69 23.51
CA ARG A 15 -12.02 -26.52 24.03
C ARG A 15 -11.08 -25.75 24.97
N GLY A 16 -10.80 -24.49 24.63
CA GLY A 16 -9.85 -23.64 25.38
C GLY A 16 -8.38 -23.84 24.98
N GLY A 17 -8.10 -24.64 23.94
CA GLY A 17 -6.76 -24.81 23.39
C GLY A 17 -6.28 -23.62 22.56
N VAL A 18 -5.04 -23.71 22.07
CA VAL A 18 -4.46 -22.73 21.15
C VAL A 18 -5.19 -22.77 19.80
N VAL A 19 -5.50 -21.60 19.25
CA VAL A 19 -6.07 -21.47 17.91
C VAL A 19 -4.98 -21.71 16.87
N TYR A 20 -5.17 -22.64 15.94
CA TYR A 20 -4.21 -22.91 14.87
C TYR A 20 -4.57 -22.18 13.56
N GLU A 21 -5.86 -21.96 13.33
CA GLU A 21 -6.38 -21.35 12.11
C GLU A 21 -7.56 -20.44 12.44
N TYR A 22 -7.69 -19.34 11.70
CA TYR A 22 -8.87 -18.46 11.77
C TYR A 22 -9.18 -17.88 10.39
N PHE A 23 -10.46 -17.58 10.15
CA PHE A 23 -10.95 -17.09 8.86
C PHE A 23 -11.98 -15.98 9.03
N PRO A 24 -11.94 -14.91 8.21
CA PRO A 24 -10.91 -14.61 7.22
C PRO A 24 -9.57 -14.27 7.86
N GLU A 25 -8.47 -14.55 7.16
CA GLU A 25 -7.14 -14.09 7.57
C GLU A 25 -7.10 -12.57 7.56
N SER A 26 -6.34 -11.99 8.49
CA SER A 26 -6.11 -10.55 8.47
C SER A 26 -5.22 -10.20 7.28
N PRO A 27 -5.60 -9.24 6.42
CA PRO A 27 -4.75 -8.78 5.33
C PRO A 27 -3.39 -8.37 5.89
N SER A 28 -2.32 -8.93 5.34
CA SER A 28 -0.97 -8.65 5.79
C SER A 28 -0.08 -8.24 4.62
N VAL A 29 0.81 -7.28 4.89
CA VAL A 29 1.78 -6.79 3.92
C VAL A 29 3.04 -7.66 3.95
N ASN A 30 3.57 -7.99 2.78
CA ASN A 30 4.75 -8.85 2.63
C ASN A 30 5.96 -8.36 3.46
N ASP A 31 6.60 -9.27 4.18
CA ASP A 31 7.76 -8.97 5.04
C ASP A 31 9.00 -8.48 4.28
N ASP A 32 9.08 -8.74 2.99
CA ASP A 32 10.15 -8.23 2.14
C ASP A 32 10.10 -6.71 1.95
N ILE A 33 8.96 -6.07 2.25
CA ILE A 33 8.79 -4.62 2.20
C ILE A 33 9.36 -4.01 3.49
N PRO A 34 10.40 -3.15 3.42
CA PRO A 34 11.09 -2.68 4.61
C PRO A 34 10.44 -1.45 5.25
N GLY A 35 10.63 -1.27 6.56
CA GLY A 35 10.50 0.01 7.26
C GLY A 35 9.13 0.71 7.12
N LYS A 36 9.15 2.02 6.87
CA LYS A 36 7.95 2.88 6.82
C LYS A 36 6.93 2.47 5.75
N PRO A 37 7.31 2.12 4.50
CA PRO A 37 6.37 1.64 3.50
C PRO A 37 5.46 0.52 3.99
N LYS A 38 6.02 -0.49 4.67
CA LYS A 38 5.25 -1.62 5.20
C LYS A 38 4.20 -1.17 6.21
N ILE A 39 4.60 -0.30 7.14
CA ILE A 39 3.72 0.22 8.19
C ILE A 39 2.55 0.99 7.56
N TYR A 40 2.83 1.89 6.61
CA TYR A 40 1.77 2.66 5.95
C TYR A 40 0.84 1.81 5.11
N LEU A 41 1.35 0.82 4.36
CA LEU A 41 0.52 -0.12 3.62
C LEU A 41 -0.38 -0.94 4.54
N GLN A 42 0.16 -1.42 5.66
CA GLN A 42 -0.60 -2.20 6.63
C GLN A 42 -1.75 -1.36 7.22
N GLN A 43 -1.45 -0.12 7.62
CA GLN A 43 -2.45 0.81 8.10
C GLN A 43 -3.48 1.17 7.03
N ALA A 44 -3.07 1.30 5.76
CA ALA A 44 -4.00 1.56 4.66
C ALA A 44 -5.00 0.41 4.48
N LEU A 45 -4.53 -0.84 4.51
CA LEU A 45 -5.39 -2.04 4.45
C LEU A 45 -6.37 -2.09 5.63
N GLU A 46 -5.88 -1.87 6.85
CA GLU A 46 -6.70 -1.85 8.06
C GLU A 46 -7.74 -0.71 8.03
N SER A 47 -7.42 0.38 7.34
CA SER A 47 -8.26 1.57 7.20
C SER A 47 -9.15 1.55 5.95
N LEU A 48 -9.28 0.42 5.24
CA LEU A 48 -10.12 0.33 4.03
C LEU A 48 -11.59 0.74 4.30
N HIS A 49 -12.07 0.50 5.52
CA HIS A 49 -13.39 0.92 5.98
C HIS A 49 -13.54 2.44 6.15
N ALA A 50 -12.45 3.19 6.10
CA ALA A 50 -12.36 4.65 6.16
C ALA A 50 -11.59 5.19 4.93
N PRO A 51 -12.26 5.29 3.76
CA PRO A 51 -11.61 5.49 2.46
C PRO A 51 -10.62 6.66 2.38
N VAL A 52 -10.98 7.81 2.95
CA VAL A 52 -10.11 9.00 2.98
C VAL A 52 -8.77 8.69 3.65
N GLY A 53 -8.80 8.05 4.82
CA GLY A 53 -7.60 7.66 5.55
C GLY A 53 -6.77 6.62 4.79
N ALA A 54 -7.44 5.61 4.21
CA ALA A 54 -6.80 4.58 3.41
C ALA A 54 -6.03 5.16 2.20
N VAL A 55 -6.66 6.05 1.43
CA VAL A 55 -6.02 6.73 0.27
C VAL A 55 -4.80 7.53 0.73
N MET A 56 -4.92 8.31 1.82
CA MET A 56 -3.82 9.12 2.34
C MET A 56 -2.64 8.27 2.83
N LEU A 57 -2.91 7.13 3.46
CA LEU A 57 -1.90 6.20 3.96
C LEU A 57 -1.20 5.45 2.81
N ALA A 58 -1.95 5.01 1.81
CA ALA A 58 -1.39 4.37 0.62
C ALA A 58 -0.47 5.34 -0.16
N SER A 59 -0.88 6.60 -0.34
CA SER A 59 -0.02 7.63 -0.94
C SER A 59 1.24 7.91 -0.09
N SER A 60 1.11 7.91 1.24
CA SER A 60 2.25 8.02 2.16
C SER A 60 3.20 6.82 2.07
N ALA A 61 2.69 5.63 1.77
CA ALA A 61 3.50 4.45 1.49
C ALA A 61 4.32 4.64 0.21
N VAL A 62 3.71 5.07 -0.90
CA VAL A 62 4.41 5.37 -2.17
C VAL A 62 5.54 6.37 -1.96
N ASP A 63 5.29 7.47 -1.24
CA ASP A 63 6.31 8.46 -0.92
C ASP A 63 7.47 7.85 -0.10
N ALA A 64 7.14 7.02 0.89
CA ALA A 64 8.14 6.34 1.69
C ALA A 64 8.97 5.34 0.86
N MET A 65 8.38 4.65 -0.12
CA MET A 65 9.10 3.72 -1.00
C MET A 65 10.12 4.45 -1.85
N LEU A 66 9.73 5.57 -2.46
CA LEU A 66 10.62 6.42 -3.25
C LEU A 66 11.76 6.97 -2.38
N LYS A 67 11.47 7.44 -1.16
CA LYS A 67 12.51 7.87 -0.21
C LYS A 67 13.51 6.78 0.11
N LEU A 68 13.06 5.53 0.31
CA LEU A 68 13.96 4.40 0.55
C LEU A 68 14.83 4.03 -0.66
N LYS A 69 14.40 4.38 -1.88
CA LYS A 69 15.22 4.23 -3.10
C LYS A 69 16.12 5.44 -3.38
N GLY A 70 16.22 6.39 -2.47
CA GLY A 70 17.13 7.55 -2.57
C GLY A 70 16.48 8.83 -3.07
N TYR A 71 15.17 8.83 -3.35
CA TYR A 71 14.44 10.02 -3.80
C TYR A 71 13.94 10.83 -2.60
N ALA A 72 14.85 11.40 -1.80
CA ALA A 72 14.50 12.09 -0.55
C ALA A 72 13.93 13.49 -0.76
N ASP A 73 14.39 14.20 -1.79
CA ASP A 73 14.15 15.63 -1.95
C ASP A 73 12.91 15.97 -2.78
N GLY A 74 12.33 17.15 -2.52
CA GLY A 74 11.23 17.71 -3.28
C GLY A 74 9.84 17.21 -2.86
N SER A 75 8.86 17.44 -3.72
CA SER A 75 7.49 16.94 -3.56
C SER A 75 7.36 15.51 -4.09
N LEU A 76 6.28 14.81 -3.71
CA LEU A 76 5.99 13.47 -4.24
C LEU A 76 5.96 13.47 -5.78
N TYR A 77 5.39 14.52 -6.38
CA TYR A 77 5.43 14.72 -7.84
C TYR A 77 6.86 14.66 -8.39
N THR A 78 7.78 15.46 -7.82
CA THR A 78 9.18 15.48 -8.29
C THR A 78 9.93 14.17 -8.05
N ARG A 79 9.56 13.40 -7.02
CA ARG A 79 10.14 12.08 -6.76
C ARG A 79 9.69 11.06 -7.81
N ILE A 80 8.40 11.08 -8.18
CA ILE A 80 7.85 10.22 -9.23
C ILE A 80 8.53 10.49 -10.56
N GLU A 81 8.61 11.76 -10.97
CA GLU A 81 9.27 12.16 -12.22
C GLU A 81 10.73 11.71 -12.29
N LYS A 82 11.47 11.87 -11.19
CA LYS A 82 12.85 11.39 -11.11
C LYS A 82 12.94 9.87 -11.19
N ALA A 83 12.07 9.14 -10.51
CA ALA A 83 12.07 7.67 -10.54
C ALA A 83 11.74 7.12 -11.94
N VAL A 84 10.85 7.78 -12.69
CA VAL A 84 10.58 7.44 -14.10
C VAL A 84 11.81 7.74 -14.97
N LYS A 85 12.39 8.93 -14.81
CA LYS A 85 13.58 9.36 -15.57
C LYS A 85 14.78 8.44 -15.36
N ASP A 86 14.97 7.96 -14.14
CA ASP A 86 16.06 7.05 -13.77
C ASP A 86 15.73 5.58 -14.10
N HIS A 87 14.58 5.32 -14.73
CA HIS A 87 14.08 3.99 -15.06
C HIS A 87 13.92 3.05 -13.86
N LEU A 88 13.77 3.61 -12.65
CA LEU A 88 13.42 2.83 -11.48
C LEU A 88 12.01 2.25 -11.64
N ILE A 89 11.09 3.02 -12.21
CA ILE A 89 9.70 2.62 -12.53
C ILE A 89 9.38 2.98 -13.98
N THR A 90 8.36 2.33 -14.57
CA THR A 90 7.94 2.64 -15.95
C THR A 90 7.14 3.94 -16.02
N SER A 91 6.96 4.47 -17.23
CA SER A 91 6.11 5.63 -17.50
C SER A 91 4.67 5.43 -17.00
N GLU A 92 4.10 4.25 -17.25
CA GLU A 92 2.73 3.89 -16.88
C GLU A 92 2.57 3.82 -15.35
N MET A 93 3.57 3.27 -14.65
CA MET A 93 3.63 3.29 -13.19
C MET A 93 3.73 4.72 -12.65
N GLY A 94 4.47 5.58 -13.34
CA GLY A 94 4.56 7.01 -13.02
C GLY A 94 3.22 7.73 -13.15
N THR A 95 2.50 7.51 -14.25
CA THR A 95 1.15 8.04 -14.46
C THR A 95 0.22 7.64 -13.32
N TRP A 96 0.16 6.35 -12.98
CA TRP A 96 -0.71 5.89 -11.89
C TRP A 96 -0.27 6.41 -10.52
N ALA A 97 1.04 6.57 -10.28
CA ALA A 97 1.54 7.20 -9.06
C ALA A 97 1.09 8.67 -8.94
N HIS A 98 0.99 9.41 -10.06
CA HIS A 98 0.45 10.77 -10.06
C HIS A 98 -1.03 10.79 -9.74
N ASP A 99 -1.81 9.84 -10.26
CA ASP A 99 -3.24 9.73 -9.94
C ASP A 99 -3.43 9.50 -8.43
N VAL A 100 -2.68 8.56 -7.84
CA VAL A 100 -2.72 8.31 -6.38
C VAL A 100 -2.29 9.52 -5.56
N ARG A 101 -1.33 10.31 -6.07
CA ARG A 101 -0.93 11.58 -5.43
C ARG A 101 -2.07 12.61 -5.49
N LEU A 102 -2.77 12.72 -6.61
CA LEU A 102 -3.88 13.64 -6.77
C LEU A 102 -5.04 13.25 -5.84
N ASP A 103 -5.44 11.97 -5.85
CA ASP A 103 -6.48 11.43 -4.97
C ASP A 103 -6.22 11.77 -3.49
N ALA A 104 -4.96 11.63 -3.02
CA ALA A 104 -4.61 11.96 -1.64
C ALA A 104 -4.53 13.47 -1.37
N ASN A 105 -4.16 14.28 -2.35
CA ASN A 105 -4.09 15.73 -2.22
C ASN A 105 -5.49 16.35 -2.13
N ASP A 106 -6.43 15.87 -2.93
CA ASP A 106 -7.82 16.37 -2.94
C ASP A 106 -8.46 16.22 -1.55
N GLN A 107 -8.19 15.09 -0.87
CA GLN A 107 -8.66 14.88 0.49
C GLN A 107 -7.94 15.73 1.54
N ARG A 108 -6.64 15.98 1.36
CA ARG A 108 -5.82 16.79 2.28
C ARG A 108 -6.15 18.27 2.22
N HIS A 109 -6.54 18.77 1.05
CA HIS A 109 -6.81 20.19 0.82
C HIS A 109 -8.29 20.55 0.90
N SER A 110 -9.17 19.58 1.16
CA SER A 110 -10.62 19.78 1.26
C SER A 110 -11.15 20.62 0.09
N ASP A 111 -10.74 20.26 -1.14
CA ASP A 111 -11.20 20.95 -2.34
C ASP A 111 -12.73 20.81 -2.42
N ASP A 112 -13.45 21.93 -2.41
CA ASP A 112 -14.92 21.99 -2.40
C ASP A 112 -15.54 21.24 -3.61
N SER A 113 -14.76 21.00 -4.67
CA SER A 113 -15.19 20.30 -5.87
C SER A 113 -14.91 18.79 -5.87
N ALA A 114 -14.08 18.29 -4.94
CA ALA A 114 -13.70 16.89 -4.89
C ALA A 114 -14.70 16.05 -4.08
N SER A 115 -15.19 14.95 -4.66
CA SER A 115 -15.99 14.00 -3.89
C SER A 115 -15.13 13.22 -2.91
N LEU A 116 -15.73 12.82 -1.79
CA LEU A 116 -15.09 11.85 -0.88
C LEU A 116 -14.90 10.50 -1.60
N PRO A 117 -13.74 9.84 -1.44
CA PRO A 117 -13.46 8.57 -2.08
C PRO A 117 -14.39 7.48 -1.57
N THR A 118 -14.75 6.58 -2.46
CA THR A 118 -15.48 5.36 -2.13
C THR A 118 -14.52 4.28 -1.61
N SER A 119 -15.05 3.20 -1.04
CA SER A 119 -14.22 2.04 -0.69
C SER A 119 -13.55 1.39 -1.91
N GLU A 120 -14.15 1.50 -3.10
CA GLU A 120 -13.56 1.00 -4.34
C GLU A 120 -12.36 1.86 -4.77
N ASP A 121 -12.47 3.19 -4.63
CA ASP A 121 -11.35 4.11 -4.88
C ASP A 121 -10.19 3.82 -3.92
N ALA A 122 -10.49 3.66 -2.63
CA ALA A 122 -9.50 3.29 -1.63
C ALA A 122 -8.81 1.96 -1.96
N GLN A 123 -9.58 0.94 -2.37
CA GLN A 123 -9.03 -0.35 -2.77
C GLN A 123 -8.10 -0.21 -3.98
N ARG A 124 -8.53 0.51 -5.03
CA ARG A 124 -7.71 0.77 -6.23
C ARG A 124 -6.36 1.42 -5.89
N VAL A 125 -6.38 2.41 -5.00
CA VAL A 125 -5.17 3.11 -4.56
C VAL A 125 -4.25 2.22 -3.72
N ILE A 126 -4.83 1.38 -2.85
CA ILE A 126 -4.08 0.39 -2.06
C ILE A 126 -3.46 -0.67 -2.96
N ASP A 127 -4.21 -1.21 -3.92
CA ASP A 127 -3.75 -2.23 -4.86
C ASP A 127 -2.56 -1.72 -5.67
N PHE A 128 -2.61 -0.46 -6.13
CA PHE A 128 -1.46 0.19 -6.76
C PHE A 128 -0.24 0.22 -5.85
N ALA A 129 -0.42 0.71 -4.62
CA ALA A 129 0.69 0.86 -3.69
C ALA A 129 1.32 -0.50 -3.33
N ILE A 130 0.51 -1.56 -3.22
CA ILE A 130 0.99 -2.93 -3.05
C ILE A 130 1.77 -3.40 -4.28
N ALA A 131 1.22 -3.26 -5.49
CA ALA A 131 1.89 -3.67 -6.72
C ALA A 131 3.23 -2.94 -6.92
N LEU A 132 3.28 -1.65 -6.60
CA LEU A 132 4.51 -0.87 -6.62
C LEU A 132 5.52 -1.38 -5.59
N ALA A 133 5.09 -1.71 -4.37
CA ALA A 133 5.95 -2.29 -3.35
C ALA A 133 6.49 -3.68 -3.74
N GLU A 134 5.64 -4.50 -4.37
CA GLU A 134 6.05 -5.79 -4.90
C GLU A 134 7.15 -5.63 -5.95
N PHE A 135 6.94 -4.74 -6.91
CA PHE A 135 7.92 -4.43 -7.95
C PHE A 135 9.24 -3.90 -7.38
N MET A 136 9.19 -2.98 -6.42
CA MET A 136 10.37 -2.30 -5.89
C MET A 136 11.17 -3.13 -4.88
N PHE A 137 10.53 -4.06 -4.15
CA PHE A 137 11.15 -4.75 -3.02
C PHE A 137 11.00 -6.27 -3.06
N VAL A 138 9.78 -6.78 -3.28
CA VAL A 138 9.50 -8.21 -3.17
C VAL A 138 10.08 -8.99 -4.34
N LEU A 139 9.79 -8.57 -5.57
CA LEU A 139 10.30 -9.24 -6.77
C LEU A 139 11.84 -9.24 -6.84
N PRO A 140 12.55 -8.12 -6.61
CA PRO A 140 14.02 -8.13 -6.55
C PRO A 140 14.58 -9.10 -5.52
N LYS A 141 14.01 -9.15 -4.30
CA LYS A 141 14.44 -10.10 -3.26
C LYS A 141 14.15 -11.56 -3.62
N ARG A 142 13.00 -11.84 -4.23
CA ARG A 142 12.66 -13.18 -4.76
C ARG A 142 13.68 -13.63 -5.80
N VAL A 143 14.05 -12.76 -6.74
CA VAL A 143 15.08 -13.04 -7.75
C VAL A 143 16.45 -13.29 -7.10
N GLN A 144 16.86 -12.44 -6.15
CA GLN A 144 18.13 -12.63 -5.42
C GLN A 144 18.19 -13.97 -4.69
N ARG A 145 17.11 -14.38 -4.02
CA ARG A 145 17.02 -15.71 -3.41
C ARG A 145 17.15 -16.82 -4.45
N GLY A 146 16.46 -16.70 -5.59
CA GLY A 146 16.55 -17.67 -6.69
C GLY A 146 17.97 -17.84 -7.25
N ILE A 147 18.72 -16.74 -7.39
CA ILE A 147 20.11 -16.77 -7.84
C ILE A 147 21.02 -17.41 -6.78
N ALA A 148 20.84 -17.09 -5.50
CA ALA A 148 21.68 -17.62 -4.42
C ALA A 148 21.55 -19.13 -4.19
N HIS A 149 20.49 -19.75 -4.72
CA HIS A 149 20.27 -21.19 -4.69
C HIS A 149 20.70 -21.92 -5.98
N THR A 150 21.33 -21.21 -6.93
CA THR A 150 21.99 -21.77 -8.12
C THR A 150 23.49 -21.79 -7.91
#